data_AF-A0A0W0XN85-F1
#
_entry.id   AF-A0A0W0XN85-F1
#
_cell.length_a   1.000
_cell.length_b   1.000
_cell.length_c   1.000
_cell.angle_alpha   90.00
_cell.angle_beta   90.00
_cell.angle_gamma   90.00
#
_symmetry.space_group_name_H-M   'P 1'
#
loop_
_entity.id
_entity.type
_entity.pdbx_description
1 polymer ?
#
loop_
_entity_poly.entity_id
_entity_poly.type
_entity_poly.pdbx_seq_one_letter_code
_entity_poly.pdbx_strand_id
1 'polypeptide(L)'
;MTKSKLEELQLEMEKVFSPLEKRRENYLSTLKKVRLQLCSYFFNEKNQDLHERAASGQQWFDWEDVKPGMENCLPEEQVLAERANELQSQSPVRISITEALDYQVAQSGLSLQRVKMGYEFKPEKPYTPKAQLFMQQFAGALSIYRVYLNIYEIYCCNYPFLKVDSHKQCLEKATDIHKETQQASYDAALIFHEAKDNARVIKTLLAAIREGQEDFDHAMKLQAAHLAKQFELAAEVIEDCYKKHPNSSLLFFAMDSEWQRLLKGIAADLFENQYTYSSFGGTLTILPKFMETVIAEIMQFYLVACENQIPYRGELLRRALHLTSEVMTKLRVDAAIKDVSLDIQMATPESQPSDFPSLYALYGLCLNPTAKSAPEESLKQSDLAPYSLSQQ
;
A
#
# COMPACT_ATOMS: atom_id res chain seq x y z
N MET A 1 -29.34 21.81 -18.81
CA MET A 1 -28.20 22.53 -18.21
C MET A 1 -26.93 21.88 -18.73
N THR A 2 -26.06 22.64 -19.39
CA THR A 2 -24.73 22.18 -19.84
C THR A 2 -23.86 21.93 -18.62
N LYS A 3 -23.26 20.74 -18.50
CA LYS A 3 -22.34 20.41 -17.41
C LYS A 3 -21.12 21.33 -17.48
N SER A 4 -20.58 21.69 -16.33
CA SER A 4 -19.35 22.49 -16.31
C SER A 4 -18.14 21.60 -16.66
N LYS A 5 -17.11 22.13 -17.32
CA LYS A 5 -15.91 21.35 -17.72
C LYS A 5 -15.29 20.53 -16.57
N LEU A 6 -15.31 21.05 -15.35
CA LEU A 6 -14.85 20.34 -14.16
C LEU A 6 -15.70 19.11 -13.83
N GLU A 7 -17.03 19.22 -13.95
CA GLU A 7 -17.96 18.10 -13.74
C GLU A 7 -17.78 17.02 -14.80
N GLU A 8 -17.49 17.41 -16.05
CA GLU A 8 -17.21 16.47 -17.13
C GLU A 8 -15.94 15.67 -16.83
N LEU A 9 -14.83 16.36 -16.51
CA LEU A 9 -13.56 15.71 -16.16
C LEU A 9 -13.67 14.83 -14.91
N GLN A 10 -14.41 15.27 -13.89
CA GLN A 10 -14.66 14.47 -12.70
C GLN A 10 -15.44 13.20 -13.05
N LEU A 11 -16.51 13.32 -13.84
CA LEU A 11 -17.33 12.18 -14.26
C LEU A 11 -16.52 11.16 -15.08
N GLU A 12 -15.66 11.64 -15.98
CA GLU A 12 -14.79 10.78 -16.79
C GLU A 12 -13.80 9.99 -15.91
N MET A 13 -13.18 10.65 -14.93
CA MET A 13 -12.29 9.99 -13.97
C MET A 13 -13.04 9.00 -13.07
N GLU A 14 -14.22 9.39 -12.55
CA GLU A 14 -15.04 8.52 -11.68
C GLU A 14 -15.53 7.26 -12.40
N LYS A 15 -15.87 7.39 -13.69
CA LYS A 15 -16.33 6.27 -14.51
C LYS A 15 -15.31 5.13 -14.59
N VAL A 16 -14.01 5.47 -14.60
CA VAL A 16 -12.93 4.47 -14.66
C VAL A 16 -12.38 4.09 -13.28
N PHE A 17 -12.48 4.98 -12.30
CA PHE A 17 -12.00 4.71 -10.93
C PHE A 17 -12.97 3.82 -10.15
N SER A 18 -14.29 4.03 -10.29
CA SER A 18 -15.31 3.30 -9.53
C SER A 18 -15.26 1.76 -9.70
N PRO A 19 -15.07 1.21 -10.92
CA PRO A 19 -14.91 -0.24 -11.09
C PRO A 19 -13.70 -0.80 -10.34
N LEU A 20 -12.55 -0.11 -10.38
CA LEU A 20 -11.35 -0.55 -9.67
C LEU A 20 -11.53 -0.51 -8.15
N GLU A 21 -12.19 0.52 -7.64
CA GLU A 21 -12.50 0.64 -6.21
C GLU A 21 -13.43 -0.49 -5.75
N LYS A 22 -14.48 -0.77 -6.52
CA LYS A 22 -15.39 -1.90 -6.27
C LYS A 22 -14.66 -3.24 -6.30
N ARG A 23 -13.72 -3.44 -7.22
CA ARG A 23 -12.88 -4.64 -7.25
C ARG A 23 -11.99 -4.74 -6.02
N ARG A 24 -11.35 -3.64 -5.61
CA ARG A 24 -10.52 -3.60 -4.39
C ARG A 24 -11.33 -4.00 -3.16
N GLU A 25 -12.52 -3.44 -3.01
CA GLU A 25 -13.45 -3.77 -1.92
C GLU A 25 -13.90 -5.24 -1.97
N ASN A 26 -14.23 -5.73 -3.17
CA ASN A 26 -14.58 -7.13 -3.38
C ASN A 26 -13.42 -8.06 -3.00
N TYR A 27 -12.19 -7.77 -3.44
CA TYR A 27 -11.01 -8.57 -3.09
C TYR A 27 -10.70 -8.54 -1.60
N LEU A 28 -10.87 -7.40 -0.93
CA LEU A 28 -10.72 -7.34 0.54
C LEU A 28 -11.76 -8.22 1.25
N SER A 29 -13.02 -8.14 0.83
CA SER A 29 -14.11 -8.94 1.40
C SER A 29 -13.86 -10.43 1.17
N THR A 30 -13.51 -10.81 -0.06
CA THR A 30 -13.24 -12.20 -0.41
C THR A 30 -11.99 -12.73 0.26
N LEU A 31 -10.92 -11.94 0.42
CA LEU A 31 -9.71 -12.37 1.13
C LEU A 31 -10.04 -12.84 2.56
N LYS A 32 -10.84 -12.04 3.29
CA LYS A 32 -11.34 -12.40 4.62
C LYS A 32 -12.19 -13.66 4.59
N LYS A 33 -13.09 -13.76 3.61
CA LYS A 33 -13.95 -14.94 3.41
C LYS A 33 -13.12 -16.20 3.16
N VAL A 34 -12.12 -16.13 2.28
CA VAL A 34 -11.21 -17.24 1.96
C VAL A 34 -10.45 -17.66 3.21
N ARG A 35 -9.86 -16.71 3.95
CA ARG A 35 -9.17 -17.04 5.22
C ARG A 35 -10.08 -17.80 6.18
N LEU A 36 -11.31 -17.32 6.39
CA LEU A 36 -12.27 -17.99 7.28
C LEU A 36 -12.68 -19.37 6.75
N GLN A 37 -12.84 -19.54 5.45
CA GLN A 37 -13.10 -20.85 4.82
C GLN A 37 -11.93 -21.81 5.04
N LEU A 38 -10.68 -21.35 4.89
CA LEU A 38 -9.48 -22.15 5.17
C LEU A 38 -9.41 -22.52 6.66
N CYS A 39 -9.62 -21.57 7.57
CA CYS A 39 -9.66 -21.85 9.01
C CYS A 39 -10.73 -22.89 9.35
N SER A 40 -11.93 -22.75 8.78
CA SER A 40 -13.04 -23.70 9.01
C SER A 40 -12.72 -25.10 8.45
N TYR A 41 -12.00 -25.16 7.33
CA TYR A 41 -11.58 -26.42 6.73
C TYR A 41 -10.50 -27.12 7.54
N PHE A 42 -9.46 -26.42 8.00
CA PHE A 42 -8.32 -27.02 8.66
C PHE A 42 -8.49 -27.21 10.17
N PHE A 43 -9.13 -26.27 10.87
CA PHE A 43 -9.23 -26.26 12.34
C PHE A 43 -10.56 -26.82 12.89
N ASN A 44 -11.28 -27.62 12.10
CA ASN A 44 -12.48 -28.29 12.60
C ASN A 44 -12.14 -29.51 13.48
N GLU A 45 -13.10 -29.92 14.31
CA GLU A 45 -12.94 -31.03 15.25
C GLU A 45 -12.60 -32.36 14.58
N LYS A 46 -13.05 -32.61 13.34
CA LYS A 46 -12.79 -33.88 12.62
C LYS A 46 -11.31 -34.06 12.28
N ASN A 47 -10.57 -32.96 12.12
CA ASN A 47 -9.15 -33.00 11.80
C ASN A 47 -8.26 -33.17 13.03
N GLN A 48 -8.83 -33.14 14.24
CA GLN A 48 -8.10 -33.43 15.47
C GLN A 48 -7.76 -34.93 15.57
N ASP A 49 -8.56 -35.79 14.92
CA ASP A 49 -8.39 -37.25 14.89
C ASP A 49 -7.50 -37.76 13.73
N LEU A 50 -6.52 -36.97 13.29
CA LEU A 50 -5.54 -37.39 12.25
C LEU A 50 -4.51 -38.44 12.74
N HIS A 51 -4.69 -38.96 13.96
CA HIS A 51 -3.80 -39.93 14.58
C HIS A 51 -3.86 -41.30 13.88
N GLU A 52 -2.86 -41.56 13.04
CA GLU A 52 -2.59 -42.89 12.49
C GLU A 52 -1.34 -43.47 13.14
N ARG A 53 -1.31 -44.79 13.40
CA ARG A 53 -0.10 -45.45 13.91
C ARG A 53 1.02 -45.32 12.88
N ALA A 54 2.06 -44.56 13.22
CA ALA A 54 3.24 -44.41 12.38
C ALA A 54 3.98 -45.75 12.23
N ALA A 55 4.28 -46.14 10.98
CA ALA A 55 5.17 -47.26 10.69
C ALA A 55 6.64 -46.87 10.89
N SER A 56 7.54 -47.86 10.94
CA SER A 56 8.99 -47.61 11.04
C SER A 56 9.46 -46.68 9.91
N GLY A 57 10.05 -45.53 10.28
CA GLY A 57 10.55 -44.53 9.34
C GLY A 57 9.57 -43.38 9.01
N GLN A 58 8.32 -43.44 9.50
CA GLN A 58 7.37 -42.33 9.41
C GLN A 58 7.47 -41.40 10.62
N GLN A 59 7.17 -40.12 10.40
CA GLN A 59 7.02 -39.14 11.47
C GLN A 59 5.62 -39.24 12.09
N TRP A 60 5.56 -39.19 13.42
CA TRP A 60 4.29 -39.07 14.15
C TRP A 60 3.70 -37.69 13.92
N PHE A 61 2.39 -37.63 13.63
CA PHE A 61 1.66 -36.37 13.52
C PHE A 61 1.01 -36.06 14.86
N ASP A 62 1.54 -35.02 15.53
CA ASP A 62 0.94 -34.48 16.74
C ASP A 62 0.19 -33.19 16.40
N TRP A 63 -1.12 -33.21 16.61
CA TRP A 63 -1.97 -32.07 16.32
C TRP A 63 -1.66 -30.88 17.22
N GLU A 64 -1.35 -31.10 18.50
CA GLU A 64 -1.08 -30.03 19.46
C GLU A 64 0.24 -29.30 19.15
N ASP A 65 1.22 -30.02 18.57
CA ASP A 65 2.48 -29.41 18.13
C ASP A 65 2.32 -28.65 16.80
N VAL A 66 1.51 -29.18 15.88
CA VAL A 66 1.38 -28.64 14.52
C VAL A 66 0.39 -27.47 14.45
N LYS A 67 -0.70 -27.52 15.22
CA LYS A 67 -1.79 -26.54 15.17
C LYS A 67 -1.33 -25.10 15.40
N PRO A 68 -0.50 -24.76 16.43
CA PRO A 68 -0.06 -23.39 16.63
C PRO A 68 0.73 -22.83 15.44
N GLY A 69 1.57 -23.66 14.82
CA GLY A 69 2.30 -23.29 13.60
C GLY A 69 1.37 -23.05 12.43
N MET A 70 0.32 -23.87 12.27
CA MET A 70 -0.69 -23.68 11.23
C MET A 70 -1.53 -22.41 11.43
N GLU A 71 -1.94 -22.12 12.67
CA GLU A 71 -2.68 -20.89 13.00
C GLU A 71 -1.83 -19.65 12.70
N ASN A 72 -0.53 -19.69 13.02
CA ASN A 72 0.41 -18.62 12.69
C ASN A 72 0.59 -18.39 11.18
N CYS A 73 0.30 -19.38 10.34
CA CYS A 73 0.36 -19.25 8.87
C CYS A 73 -0.93 -18.68 8.24
N LEU A 74 -2.02 -18.56 9.00
CA LEU A 74 -3.29 -17.98 8.55
C LEU A 74 -3.72 -16.79 9.44
N PRO A 75 -2.83 -15.79 9.61
CA PRO A 75 -3.12 -14.60 10.42
C PRO A 75 -4.29 -13.79 9.85
N GLU A 76 -4.86 -12.93 10.68
CA GLU A 76 -5.76 -11.89 10.17
C GLU A 76 -5.00 -10.87 9.32
N GLU A 77 -5.69 -10.25 8.36
CA GLU A 77 -5.09 -9.31 7.41
C GLU A 77 -4.48 -8.09 8.12
N GLN A 78 -5.07 -7.67 9.24
CA GLN A 78 -4.54 -6.58 10.05
C GLN A 78 -3.19 -6.94 10.70
N VAL A 79 -3.03 -8.17 11.17
CA VAL A 79 -1.77 -8.67 11.75
C VAL A 79 -0.68 -8.70 10.68
N LEU A 80 -1.01 -9.10 9.45
CA LEU A 80 -0.06 -9.04 8.32
C LEU A 80 0.34 -7.60 7.99
N ALA A 81 -0.60 -6.66 8.02
CA ALA A 81 -0.31 -5.25 7.77
C ALA A 81 0.58 -4.63 8.85
N GLU A 82 0.30 -4.93 10.12
CA GLU A 82 1.14 -4.54 11.26
C GLU A 82 2.54 -5.12 11.13
N ARG A 83 2.65 -6.41 10.78
CA ARG A 83 3.94 -7.07 10.54
C ARG A 83 4.71 -6.47 9.37
N ALA A 84 4.04 -6.14 8.27
CA ALA A 84 4.67 -5.46 7.14
C ALA A 84 5.26 -4.11 7.57
N ASN A 85 4.54 -3.35 8.40
CA ASN A 85 5.02 -2.09 8.98
C ASN A 85 6.20 -2.28 9.94
N GLU A 86 6.17 -3.32 10.77
CA GLU A 86 7.30 -3.66 11.66
C GLU A 86 8.55 -3.99 10.85
N LEU A 87 8.43 -4.83 9.83
CA LEU A 87 9.53 -5.21 8.94
C LEU A 87 10.02 -4.02 8.10
N GLN A 88 9.13 -3.09 7.76
CA GLN A 88 9.47 -1.86 7.03
C GLN A 88 10.52 -1.04 7.76
N SER A 89 10.49 -1.00 9.10
CA SER A 89 11.47 -0.25 9.90
C SER A 89 12.91 -0.76 9.74
N GLN A 90 13.07 -1.98 9.21
CA GLN A 90 14.35 -2.67 9.05
C GLN A 90 14.80 -2.73 7.58
N SER A 91 14.00 -2.23 6.64
CA SER A 91 14.26 -2.30 5.20
C SER A 91 14.08 -0.94 4.52
N PRO A 92 15.00 -0.53 3.62
CA PRO A 92 14.81 0.66 2.79
C PRO A 92 13.81 0.43 1.64
N VAL A 93 13.42 -0.82 1.39
CA VAL A 93 12.46 -1.20 0.33
C VAL A 93 11.09 -1.43 0.96
N ARG A 94 10.02 -1.05 0.25
CA ARG A 94 8.65 -1.29 0.71
C ARG A 94 8.40 -2.79 0.92
N ILE A 95 8.08 -3.19 2.14
CA ILE A 95 7.74 -4.57 2.47
C ILE A 95 6.30 -4.85 2.06
N SER A 96 6.11 -5.93 1.32
CA SER A 96 4.80 -6.35 0.84
C SER A 96 4.04 -7.14 1.92
N ILE A 97 2.71 -7.18 1.81
CA ILE A 97 1.88 -8.01 2.71
C ILE A 97 2.21 -9.49 2.52
N THR A 98 2.60 -9.91 1.32
CA THR A 98 3.00 -11.30 1.05
C THR A 98 4.39 -11.63 1.56
N GLU A 99 5.30 -10.67 1.64
CA GLU A 99 6.59 -10.83 2.33
C GLU A 99 6.40 -10.97 3.85
N ALA A 100 5.45 -10.24 4.43
CA ALA A 100 5.06 -10.42 5.83
C ALA A 100 4.49 -11.83 6.09
N LEU A 101 3.66 -12.35 5.16
CA LEU A 101 3.19 -13.74 5.23
C LEU A 101 4.36 -14.73 5.09
N ASP A 102 5.24 -14.54 4.10
CA ASP A 102 6.41 -15.41 3.89
C ASP A 102 7.29 -15.47 5.15
N TYR A 103 7.47 -14.34 5.83
CA TYR A 103 8.16 -14.28 7.12
C TYR A 103 7.44 -15.10 8.20
N GLN A 104 6.12 -14.95 8.35
CA GLN A 104 5.35 -15.71 9.35
C GLN A 104 5.37 -17.21 9.09
N VAL A 105 5.23 -17.62 7.83
CA VAL A 105 5.30 -19.04 7.43
C VAL A 105 6.69 -19.60 7.78
N ALA A 106 7.76 -18.85 7.53
CA ALA A 106 9.11 -19.27 7.90
C ALA A 106 9.31 -19.39 9.42
N GLN A 107 8.61 -18.58 10.22
CA GLN A 107 8.66 -18.62 11.69
C GLN A 107 7.69 -19.64 12.32
N SER A 108 6.83 -20.29 11.52
CA SER A 108 5.82 -21.23 12.02
C SER A 108 6.38 -22.53 12.60
N GLY A 109 7.65 -22.86 12.32
CA GLY A 109 8.26 -24.14 12.67
C GLY A 109 7.77 -25.33 11.82
N LEU A 110 6.84 -25.11 10.89
CA LEU A 110 6.36 -26.14 9.96
C LEU A 110 7.39 -26.40 8.86
N SER A 111 7.42 -27.62 8.33
CA SER A 111 8.27 -28.00 7.19
C SER A 111 7.72 -27.47 5.84
N LEU A 112 7.38 -26.19 5.79
CA LEU A 112 6.90 -25.47 4.62
C LEU A 112 8.07 -24.73 3.97
N GLN A 113 8.24 -24.92 2.66
CA GLN A 113 9.27 -24.23 1.88
C GLN A 113 8.64 -23.35 0.82
N ARG A 114 9.14 -22.13 0.67
CA ARG A 114 8.75 -21.22 -0.41
C ARG A 114 9.26 -21.78 -1.74
N VAL A 115 8.36 -21.94 -2.70
CA VAL A 115 8.65 -22.32 -4.10
C VAL A 115 8.07 -21.30 -5.07
N LYS A 116 8.35 -21.42 -6.37
CA LYS A 116 7.86 -20.47 -7.40
C LYS A 116 6.35 -20.21 -7.30
N MET A 117 5.57 -21.27 -7.12
CA MET A 117 4.10 -21.24 -7.13
C MET A 117 3.44 -20.91 -5.80
N GLY A 118 4.19 -20.93 -4.69
CA GLY A 118 3.56 -20.89 -3.36
C GLY A 118 4.44 -21.52 -2.28
N TYR A 119 3.85 -22.41 -1.52
CA TYR A 119 4.51 -23.20 -0.51
C TYR A 119 4.39 -24.68 -0.85
N GLU A 120 5.43 -25.44 -0.54
CA GLU A 120 5.42 -26.89 -0.59
C GLU A 120 5.72 -27.45 0.79
N PHE A 121 5.00 -28.50 1.16
CA PHE A 121 5.27 -29.25 2.38
C PHE A 121 6.35 -30.31 2.11
N LYS A 122 7.52 -30.13 2.74
CA LYS A 122 8.70 -31.00 2.59
C LYS A 122 9.25 -31.41 3.96
N PRO A 123 8.62 -32.39 4.61
CA PRO A 123 9.09 -32.87 5.90
C PRO A 123 10.36 -33.70 5.74
N GLU A 124 11.18 -33.76 6.79
CA GLU A 124 12.41 -34.56 6.81
C GLU A 124 12.13 -36.05 6.66
N LYS A 125 11.02 -36.50 7.25
CA LYS A 125 10.49 -37.86 7.13
C LYS A 125 9.03 -37.78 6.69
N PRO A 126 8.55 -38.73 5.86
CA PRO A 126 7.15 -38.74 5.47
C PRO A 126 6.26 -38.95 6.71
N TYR A 127 5.15 -38.22 6.76
CA TYR A 127 4.10 -38.51 7.73
C TYR A 127 3.30 -39.76 7.32
N THR A 128 2.35 -40.15 8.15
CA THR A 128 1.33 -41.12 7.72
C THR A 128 0.54 -40.56 6.53
N PRO A 129 -0.04 -41.40 5.65
CA PRO A 129 -0.67 -40.95 4.42
C PRO A 129 -1.74 -39.86 4.63
N LYS A 130 -2.56 -39.94 5.69
CA LYS A 130 -3.57 -38.90 5.96
C LYS A 130 -2.96 -37.59 6.41
N ALA A 131 -2.02 -37.61 7.35
CA ALA A 131 -1.33 -36.42 7.83
C ALA A 131 -0.50 -35.76 6.72
N GLN A 132 0.14 -36.57 5.86
CA GLN A 132 0.88 -36.10 4.70
C GLN A 132 -0.03 -35.37 3.70
N LEU A 133 -1.19 -35.98 3.39
CA LEU A 133 -2.19 -35.38 2.51
C LEU A 133 -2.73 -34.08 3.08
N PHE A 134 -3.07 -34.06 4.37
CA PHE A 134 -3.59 -32.90 5.07
C PHE A 134 -2.61 -31.71 5.02
N MET A 135 -1.33 -31.94 5.32
CA MET A 135 -0.31 -30.89 5.26
C MET A 135 0.02 -30.44 3.85
N GLN A 136 -0.08 -31.32 2.85
CA GLN A 136 0.02 -30.93 1.43
C GLN A 136 -1.15 -30.04 0.99
N GLN A 137 -2.37 -30.37 1.40
CA GLN A 137 -3.55 -29.53 1.17
C GLN A 137 -3.39 -28.18 1.86
N PHE A 138 -2.85 -28.15 3.08
CA PHE A 138 -2.55 -26.91 3.80
C PHE A 138 -1.54 -26.04 3.06
N ALA A 139 -0.42 -26.60 2.59
CA ALA A 139 0.56 -25.86 1.78
C ALA A 139 -0.05 -25.32 0.47
N GLY A 140 -0.90 -26.10 -0.19
CA GLY A 140 -1.66 -25.66 -1.36
C GLY A 140 -2.60 -24.50 -1.04
N ALA A 141 -3.35 -24.59 0.05
CA ALA A 141 -4.25 -23.53 0.50
C ALA A 141 -3.50 -22.23 0.86
N LEU A 142 -2.35 -22.31 1.53
CA LEU A 142 -1.50 -21.15 1.80
C LEU A 142 -0.98 -20.52 0.51
N SER A 143 -0.67 -21.34 -0.50
CA SER A 143 -0.25 -20.85 -1.81
C SER A 143 -1.35 -20.02 -2.46
N ILE A 144 -2.60 -20.50 -2.41
CA ILE A 144 -3.78 -19.79 -2.91
C ILE A 144 -3.98 -18.48 -2.14
N TYR A 145 -3.92 -18.52 -0.81
CA TYR A 145 -4.06 -17.34 0.05
C TYR A 145 -3.00 -16.28 -0.26
N ARG A 146 -1.73 -16.69 -0.43
CA ARG A 146 -0.62 -15.82 -0.81
C ARG A 146 -0.84 -15.13 -2.16
N VAL A 147 -1.34 -15.84 -3.17
CA VAL A 147 -1.63 -15.23 -4.46
C VAL A 147 -2.79 -14.23 -4.34
N TYR A 148 -3.81 -14.55 -3.55
CA TYR A 148 -4.92 -13.64 -3.27
C TYR A 148 -4.44 -12.33 -2.63
N LEU A 149 -3.54 -12.42 -1.65
CA LEU A 149 -2.92 -11.25 -1.01
C LEU A 149 -2.15 -10.38 -2.02
N ASN A 150 -1.37 -10.99 -2.93
CA ASN A 150 -0.68 -10.24 -3.99
C ASN A 150 -1.66 -9.51 -4.91
N ILE A 151 -2.75 -10.17 -5.32
CA ILE A 151 -3.78 -9.56 -6.17
C ILE A 151 -4.37 -8.36 -5.43
N TYR A 152 -4.78 -8.53 -4.17
CA TYR A 152 -5.32 -7.45 -3.36
C TYR A 152 -4.34 -6.28 -3.22
N GLU A 153 -3.08 -6.55 -2.92
CA GLU A 153 -2.04 -5.54 -2.75
C GLU A 153 -1.80 -4.70 -4.02
N ILE A 154 -1.88 -5.32 -5.20
CA ILE A 154 -1.82 -4.59 -6.48
C ILE A 154 -2.97 -3.57 -6.59
N TYR A 155 -4.17 -3.88 -6.12
CA TYR A 155 -5.29 -2.94 -6.10
C TYR A 155 -5.17 -1.86 -5.00
N CYS A 156 -4.28 -2.05 -4.03
CA CYS A 156 -3.98 -1.07 -2.99
C CYS A 156 -2.85 -0.08 -3.37
N CYS A 157 -2.31 -0.17 -4.60
CA CYS A 157 -1.30 0.77 -5.08
C CYS A 157 -1.82 2.22 -4.99
N ASN A 158 -1.05 3.07 -4.34
CA ASN A 158 -1.38 4.48 -4.13
C ASN A 158 -0.47 5.36 -4.99
N TYR A 159 -1.03 5.97 -6.02
CA TYR A 159 -0.27 6.83 -6.94
C TYR A 159 -0.41 8.31 -6.56
N PRO A 160 0.67 9.00 -6.16
CA PRO A 160 0.64 10.44 -5.85
C PRO A 160 0.06 11.29 -6.99
N PHE A 161 0.30 10.89 -8.25
CA PHE A 161 -0.25 11.54 -9.45
C PHE A 161 -1.80 11.55 -9.50
N LEU A 162 -2.46 10.62 -8.82
CA LEU A 162 -3.93 10.57 -8.79
C LEU A 162 -4.52 11.40 -7.64
N LYS A 163 -3.73 11.73 -6.63
CA LYS A 163 -4.19 12.51 -5.48
C LYS A 163 -4.50 13.94 -5.90
N VAL A 164 -5.69 14.41 -5.51
CA VAL A 164 -6.21 15.75 -5.82
C VAL A 164 -6.71 16.49 -4.59
N ASP A 165 -6.51 15.95 -3.39
CA ASP A 165 -7.07 16.50 -2.15
C ASP A 165 -6.61 17.95 -1.93
N SER A 166 -5.31 18.23 -2.08
CA SER A 166 -4.78 19.60 -1.97
C SER A 166 -5.33 20.55 -3.05
N HIS A 167 -5.67 20.03 -4.23
CA HIS A 167 -6.26 20.83 -5.32
C HIS A 167 -7.72 21.17 -5.01
N LYS A 168 -8.48 20.19 -4.49
CA LYS A 168 -9.86 20.37 -4.02
C LYS A 168 -9.92 21.34 -2.85
N GLN A 169 -9.03 21.19 -1.86
CA GLN A 169 -8.92 22.11 -0.71
C GLN A 169 -8.67 23.56 -1.14
N CYS A 170 -7.84 23.80 -2.17
CA CYS A 170 -7.65 25.16 -2.70
C CYS A 170 -8.94 25.76 -3.27
N LEU A 171 -9.75 24.94 -3.96
CA LEU A 171 -11.03 25.36 -4.54
C LEU A 171 -12.10 25.57 -3.46
N GLU A 172 -12.18 24.68 -2.48
CA GLU A 172 -13.06 24.81 -1.31
C GLU A 172 -12.73 26.10 -0.56
N LYS A 173 -11.45 26.30 -0.20
CA LYS A 173 -11.00 27.54 0.46
C LYS A 173 -11.30 28.79 -0.36
N ALA A 174 -11.10 28.77 -1.67
CA ALA A 174 -11.44 29.90 -2.55
C ALA A 174 -12.95 30.19 -2.58
N THR A 175 -13.77 29.14 -2.55
CA THR A 175 -15.23 29.24 -2.52
C THR A 175 -15.72 29.81 -1.19
N ASP A 176 -15.15 29.35 -0.08
CA ASP A 176 -15.48 29.81 1.26
C ASP A 176 -15.12 31.30 1.44
N ILE A 177 -13.89 31.68 1.06
CA ILE A 177 -13.43 33.08 1.04
C ILE A 177 -14.38 33.95 0.18
N HIS A 178 -14.71 33.49 -1.03
CA HIS A 178 -15.61 34.22 -1.91
C HIS A 178 -17.01 34.40 -1.29
N LYS A 179 -17.56 33.36 -0.66
CA LYS A 179 -18.85 33.42 0.03
C LYS A 179 -18.82 34.36 1.25
N GLU A 180 -17.73 34.36 2.01
CA GLU A 180 -17.58 35.26 3.17
C GLU A 180 -17.62 36.73 2.77
N THR A 181 -17.03 37.08 1.62
CA THR A 181 -17.05 38.46 1.08
C THR A 181 -18.43 38.94 0.59
N GLN A 182 -19.43 38.05 0.58
CA GLN A 182 -20.82 38.37 0.27
C GLN A 182 -21.66 38.64 1.53
N GLN A 183 -21.11 38.38 2.72
CA GLN A 183 -21.78 38.66 3.98
C GLN A 183 -21.87 40.17 4.24
N ALA A 184 -22.84 40.59 5.06
CA ALA A 184 -23.06 42.00 5.38
C ALA A 184 -21.91 42.65 6.16
N SER A 185 -21.16 41.85 6.92
CA SER A 185 -19.98 42.27 7.69
C SER A 185 -18.94 41.17 7.61
N TYR A 186 -17.70 41.53 7.29
CA TYR A 186 -16.57 40.62 7.21
C TYR A 186 -15.25 41.36 7.49
N ASP A 187 -14.21 40.65 7.93
CA ASP A 187 -12.87 41.21 8.12
C ASP A 187 -12.11 41.23 6.78
N ALA A 188 -12.09 42.40 6.14
CA ALA A 188 -11.46 42.57 4.83
C ALA A 188 -9.94 42.30 4.85
N ALA A 189 -9.26 42.59 5.95
CA ALA A 189 -7.82 42.40 6.05
C ALA A 189 -7.52 40.90 6.18
N LEU A 190 -8.20 40.20 7.10
CA LEU A 190 -8.05 38.75 7.27
C LEU A 190 -8.29 38.00 5.96
N ILE A 191 -9.42 38.25 5.30
CA ILE A 191 -9.78 37.57 4.04
C ILE A 191 -8.75 37.85 2.95
N PHE A 192 -8.22 39.07 2.87
CA PHE A 192 -7.20 39.41 1.88
C PHE A 192 -5.91 38.60 2.07
N HIS A 193 -5.47 38.39 3.32
CA HIS A 193 -4.30 37.55 3.61
C HIS A 193 -4.58 36.07 3.33
N GLU A 194 -5.74 35.56 3.71
CA GLU A 194 -6.11 34.17 3.41
C GLU A 194 -6.17 33.90 1.90
N ALA A 195 -6.70 34.85 1.12
CA ALA A 195 -6.72 34.78 -0.33
C ALA A 195 -5.30 34.82 -0.91
N LYS A 196 -4.42 35.67 -0.37
CA LYS A 196 -3.01 35.75 -0.78
C LYS A 196 -2.25 34.44 -0.49
N ASP A 197 -2.49 33.82 0.65
CA ASP A 197 -1.90 32.53 1.00
C ASP A 197 -2.42 31.40 0.12
N ASN A 198 -3.74 31.35 -0.12
CA ASN A 198 -4.33 30.38 -1.06
C ASN A 198 -3.74 30.53 -2.46
N ALA A 199 -3.59 31.77 -2.95
CA ALA A 199 -2.95 32.05 -4.24
C ALA A 199 -1.49 31.57 -4.31
N ARG A 200 -0.74 31.64 -3.21
CA ARG A 200 0.63 31.10 -3.14
C ARG A 200 0.64 29.57 -3.26
N VAL A 201 -0.27 28.89 -2.55
CA VAL A 201 -0.41 27.42 -2.62
C VAL A 201 -0.82 27.00 -4.04
N ILE A 202 -1.81 27.67 -4.63
CA ILE A 202 -2.27 27.41 -6.01
C ILE A 202 -1.11 27.53 -7.01
N LYS A 203 -0.29 28.58 -6.92
CA LYS A 203 0.88 28.77 -7.80
C LYS A 203 1.89 27.64 -7.66
N THR A 204 2.12 27.16 -6.44
CA THR A 204 3.02 26.04 -6.15
C THR A 204 2.50 24.75 -6.80
N LEU A 205 1.21 24.45 -6.63
CA LEU A 205 0.57 23.27 -7.23
C LEU A 205 0.51 23.35 -8.77
N LEU A 206 0.32 24.54 -9.35
CA LEU A 206 0.36 24.73 -10.80
C LEU A 206 1.74 24.44 -11.39
N ALA A 207 2.82 24.83 -10.70
CA ALA A 207 4.19 24.51 -11.11
C ALA A 207 4.46 22.99 -11.04
N ALA A 208 3.86 22.32 -10.07
CA ALA A 208 3.98 20.88 -9.85
C ALA A 208 2.84 20.06 -10.47
N ILE A 209 2.08 20.59 -11.44
CA ILE A 209 0.85 19.95 -11.94
C ILE A 209 1.08 18.55 -12.56
N ARG A 210 2.29 18.31 -13.09
CA ARG A 210 2.74 17.05 -13.68
C ARG A 210 3.52 16.15 -12.71
N GLU A 211 3.69 16.57 -11.46
CA GLU A 211 4.44 15.80 -10.46
C GLU A 211 3.88 14.38 -10.32
N GLY A 212 4.78 13.39 -10.41
CA GLY A 212 4.47 11.96 -10.35
C GLY A 212 3.91 11.35 -11.66
N GLN A 213 3.76 12.11 -12.75
CA GLN A 213 3.21 11.59 -14.00
C GLN A 213 4.07 10.47 -14.59
N GLU A 214 5.39 10.64 -14.64
CA GLU A 214 6.32 9.64 -15.19
C GLU A 214 6.36 8.37 -14.35
N ASP A 215 6.38 8.51 -13.02
CA ASP A 215 6.33 7.38 -12.09
C ASP A 215 5.01 6.60 -12.24
N PHE A 216 3.89 7.31 -12.39
CA PHE A 216 2.60 6.69 -12.65
C PHE A 216 2.59 5.94 -13.97
N ASP A 217 3.07 6.56 -15.06
CA ASP A 217 3.14 5.95 -16.38
C ASP A 217 3.98 4.67 -16.37
N HIS A 218 5.16 4.72 -15.74
CA HIS A 218 6.04 3.57 -15.60
C HIS A 218 5.38 2.46 -14.77
N ALA A 219 4.80 2.81 -13.61
CA ALA A 219 4.18 1.84 -12.73
C ALA A 219 2.97 1.15 -13.36
N MET A 220 2.09 1.90 -14.05
CA MET A 220 0.88 1.33 -14.68
C MET A 220 1.22 0.37 -15.82
N LYS A 221 2.24 0.67 -16.63
CA LYS A 221 2.73 -0.23 -17.70
C LYS A 221 3.18 -1.58 -17.16
N LEU A 222 3.78 -1.60 -15.97
CA LEU A 222 4.19 -2.83 -15.30
C LEU A 222 3.03 -3.51 -14.57
N GLN A 223 2.09 -2.74 -14.02
CA GLN A 223 1.03 -3.25 -13.16
C GLN A 223 0.04 -4.15 -13.90
N ALA A 224 -0.34 -3.82 -15.14
CA ALA A 224 -1.25 -4.68 -15.92
C ALA A 224 -0.65 -6.06 -16.21
N ALA A 225 0.62 -6.09 -16.63
CA ALA A 225 1.35 -7.34 -16.86
C ALA A 225 1.56 -8.12 -15.55
N HIS A 226 1.85 -7.41 -14.45
CA HIS A 226 1.99 -8.03 -13.15
C HIS A 226 0.69 -8.68 -12.68
N LEU A 227 -0.45 -7.97 -12.81
CA LEU A 227 -1.74 -8.49 -12.39
C LEU A 227 -2.18 -9.69 -13.23
N ALA A 228 -1.99 -9.64 -14.56
CA ALA A 228 -2.25 -10.77 -15.45
C ALA A 228 -1.49 -12.02 -14.97
N LYS A 229 -0.19 -11.86 -14.70
CA LYS A 229 0.65 -12.93 -14.18
C LYS A 229 0.18 -13.47 -12.83
N GLN A 230 -0.34 -12.62 -11.94
CA GLN A 230 -0.87 -13.10 -10.64
C GLN A 230 -2.18 -13.88 -10.82
N PHE A 231 -3.06 -13.51 -11.75
CA PHE A 231 -4.26 -14.31 -12.05
C PHE A 231 -3.95 -15.63 -12.73
N GLU A 232 -2.99 -15.64 -13.67
CA GLU A 232 -2.48 -16.87 -14.26
C GLU A 232 -1.90 -17.80 -13.20
N LEU A 233 -1.09 -17.24 -12.29
CA LEU A 233 -0.54 -17.96 -11.14
C LEU A 233 -1.64 -18.51 -10.24
N ALA A 234 -2.67 -17.71 -9.95
CA ALA A 234 -3.81 -18.15 -9.12
C ALA A 234 -4.55 -19.33 -9.77
N ALA A 235 -4.81 -19.25 -11.07
CA ALA A 235 -5.43 -20.32 -11.82
C ALA A 235 -4.57 -21.58 -11.75
N GLU A 236 -3.28 -21.50 -12.09
CA GLU A 236 -2.37 -22.64 -12.06
C GLU A 236 -2.30 -23.30 -10.68
N VAL A 237 -2.21 -22.52 -9.59
CA VAL A 237 -2.20 -23.07 -8.22
C VAL A 237 -3.50 -23.78 -7.88
N ILE A 238 -4.66 -23.18 -8.17
CA ILE A 238 -5.97 -23.77 -7.83
C ILE A 238 -6.21 -25.04 -8.65
N GLU A 239 -5.90 -25.01 -9.95
CA GLU A 239 -6.04 -26.15 -10.85
C GLU A 239 -5.13 -27.31 -10.43
N ASP A 240 -3.87 -27.02 -10.08
CA ASP A 240 -2.92 -28.01 -9.58
C ASP A 240 -3.35 -28.61 -8.24
N CYS A 241 -3.84 -27.78 -7.31
CA CYS A 241 -4.41 -28.22 -6.03
C CYS A 241 -5.65 -29.12 -6.22
N TYR A 242 -6.49 -28.83 -7.22
CA TYR A 242 -7.67 -29.63 -7.53
C TYR A 242 -7.28 -30.98 -8.14
N LYS A 243 -6.27 -30.99 -9.01
CA LYS A 243 -5.78 -32.18 -9.70
C LYS A 243 -5.00 -33.12 -8.79
N LYS A 244 -4.12 -32.59 -7.92
CA LYS A 244 -3.27 -33.38 -7.01
C LYS A 244 -4.08 -34.14 -5.96
N HIS A 245 -5.28 -33.67 -5.64
CA HIS A 245 -6.12 -34.22 -4.58
C HIS A 245 -7.52 -34.55 -5.12
N PRO A 246 -7.66 -35.63 -5.90
CA PRO A 246 -8.91 -35.99 -6.56
C PRO A 246 -9.99 -36.40 -5.55
N ASN A 247 -11.24 -36.41 -6.01
CA ASN A 247 -12.38 -36.77 -5.17
C ASN A 247 -12.27 -38.22 -4.69
N SER A 248 -12.09 -38.42 -3.38
CA SER A 248 -12.06 -39.73 -2.75
C SER A 248 -13.45 -40.23 -2.31
N SER A 249 -14.52 -39.50 -2.62
CA SER A 249 -15.89 -39.89 -2.29
C SER A 249 -16.34 -41.14 -3.07
N LEU A 250 -17.00 -42.08 -2.39
CA LEU A 250 -17.64 -43.24 -3.03
C LEU A 250 -18.67 -42.82 -4.09
N LEU A 251 -19.30 -41.66 -3.91
CA LEU A 251 -20.25 -41.05 -4.85
C LEU A 251 -19.60 -39.85 -5.56
N PHE A 252 -18.35 -39.99 -6.03
CA PHE A 252 -17.59 -38.91 -6.65
C PHE A 252 -18.29 -38.22 -7.83
N PHE A 253 -19.20 -38.93 -8.52
CA PHE A 253 -20.01 -38.41 -9.62
C PHE A 253 -21.20 -37.55 -9.17
N ALA A 254 -21.63 -37.67 -7.91
CA ALA A 254 -22.78 -36.97 -7.35
C ALA A 254 -22.42 -35.97 -6.26
N MET A 255 -21.29 -36.16 -5.56
CA MET A 255 -20.90 -35.38 -4.39
C MET A 255 -19.43 -35.01 -4.43
N ASP A 256 -19.14 -33.71 -4.43
CA ASP A 256 -17.79 -33.20 -4.22
C ASP A 256 -17.29 -33.50 -2.81
N SER A 257 -15.98 -33.80 -2.69
CA SER A 257 -15.31 -33.81 -1.39
C SER A 257 -15.29 -32.40 -0.78
N GLU A 258 -15.08 -32.31 0.54
CA GLU A 258 -14.98 -31.01 1.23
C GLU A 258 -13.84 -30.16 0.62
N TRP A 259 -12.72 -30.77 0.24
CA TRP A 259 -11.61 -30.12 -0.45
C TRP A 259 -12.01 -29.54 -1.81
N GLN A 260 -12.69 -30.34 -2.64
CA GLN A 260 -13.13 -29.88 -3.96
C GLN A 260 -14.16 -28.76 -3.86
N ARG A 261 -15.09 -28.84 -2.89
CA ARG A 261 -16.07 -27.78 -2.63
C ARG A 261 -15.38 -26.49 -2.20
N LEU A 262 -14.36 -26.58 -1.35
CA LEU A 262 -13.54 -25.42 -0.94
C LEU A 262 -12.87 -24.77 -2.15
N LEU A 263 -12.15 -25.54 -2.97
CA LEU A 263 -11.46 -25.02 -4.15
C LEU A 263 -12.42 -24.40 -5.18
N LYS A 264 -13.57 -25.02 -5.42
CA LYS A 264 -14.63 -24.44 -6.28
C LYS A 264 -15.18 -23.14 -5.71
N GLY A 265 -15.36 -23.07 -4.40
CA GLY A 265 -15.77 -21.83 -3.72
C GLY A 265 -14.75 -20.72 -3.90
N ILE A 266 -13.47 -21.01 -3.69
CA ILE A 266 -12.39 -20.02 -3.88
C ILE A 266 -12.30 -19.59 -5.35
N ALA A 267 -12.40 -20.53 -6.30
CA ALA A 267 -12.40 -20.21 -7.72
C ALA A 267 -13.61 -19.35 -8.12
N ALA A 268 -14.80 -19.67 -7.61
CA ALA A 268 -16.01 -18.89 -7.82
C ALA A 268 -15.85 -17.44 -7.33
N ASP A 269 -15.27 -17.27 -6.15
CA ASP A 269 -15.11 -15.96 -5.53
C ASP A 269 -14.00 -15.13 -6.18
N LEU A 270 -12.89 -15.75 -6.60
CA LEU A 270 -11.75 -15.05 -7.23
C LEU A 270 -12.00 -14.69 -8.71
N PHE A 271 -12.68 -15.56 -9.44
CA PHE A 271 -12.88 -15.47 -10.89
C PHE A 271 -14.34 -15.26 -11.30
N GLU A 272 -15.21 -14.80 -10.39
CA GLU A 272 -16.62 -14.47 -10.69
C GLU A 272 -17.38 -15.62 -11.38
N ASN A 273 -17.23 -16.85 -10.89
CA ASN A 273 -17.80 -18.07 -11.47
C ASN A 273 -17.33 -18.39 -12.91
N GLN A 274 -16.27 -17.77 -13.41
CA GLN A 274 -15.70 -18.05 -14.72
C GLN A 274 -14.75 -19.25 -14.67
N TYR A 275 -15.29 -20.42 -14.29
CA TYR A 275 -14.54 -21.68 -14.30
C TYR A 275 -15.43 -22.85 -14.74
N THR A 276 -14.80 -23.91 -15.25
CA THR A 276 -15.43 -25.20 -15.51
C THR A 276 -14.77 -26.27 -14.65
N TYR A 277 -15.45 -27.38 -14.42
CA TYR A 277 -14.89 -28.50 -13.69
C TYR A 277 -15.42 -29.84 -14.20
N SER A 278 -14.67 -30.90 -13.95
CA SER A 278 -15.09 -32.28 -14.15
C SER A 278 -14.72 -33.10 -12.92
N SER A 279 -15.73 -33.52 -12.15
CA SER A 279 -15.51 -34.41 -11.00
C SER A 279 -14.98 -35.77 -11.42
N PHE A 280 -15.31 -36.23 -12.64
CA PHE A 280 -14.74 -37.45 -13.23
C PHE A 280 -13.29 -37.26 -13.70
N GLY A 281 -13.01 -36.14 -14.38
CA GLY A 281 -11.68 -35.82 -14.88
C GLY A 281 -10.71 -35.34 -13.79
N GLY A 282 -11.20 -35.01 -12.60
CA GLY A 282 -10.41 -34.38 -11.54
C GLY A 282 -9.85 -33.04 -11.99
N THR A 283 -10.56 -32.32 -12.87
CA THR A 283 -10.12 -31.04 -13.43
C THR A 283 -10.99 -29.90 -12.95
N LEU A 284 -10.35 -28.78 -12.69
CA LEU A 284 -10.93 -27.46 -12.60
C LEU A 284 -10.17 -26.63 -13.63
N THR A 285 -10.86 -25.76 -14.36
CA THR A 285 -10.23 -24.92 -15.39
C THR A 285 -10.81 -23.52 -15.31
N ILE A 286 -9.94 -22.53 -15.10
CA ILE A 286 -10.32 -21.12 -15.10
C ILE A 286 -10.45 -20.62 -16.54
N LEU A 287 -11.53 -19.90 -16.83
CA LEU A 287 -11.79 -19.38 -18.17
C LEU A 287 -10.96 -18.10 -18.42
N PRO A 288 -10.23 -18.00 -19.54
CA PRO A 288 -9.37 -16.83 -19.83
C PRO A 288 -10.11 -15.50 -19.91
N LYS A 289 -11.40 -15.53 -20.27
CA LYS A 289 -12.25 -14.35 -20.48
C LYS A 289 -12.29 -13.40 -19.27
N PHE A 290 -12.19 -13.93 -18.05
CA PHE A 290 -12.14 -13.11 -16.85
C PHE A 290 -10.89 -12.21 -16.83
N MET A 291 -9.73 -12.79 -17.15
CA MET A 291 -8.46 -12.06 -17.17
C MET A 291 -8.47 -10.96 -18.24
N GLU A 292 -9.02 -11.24 -19.42
CA GLU A 292 -9.20 -10.24 -20.48
C GLU A 292 -10.00 -9.02 -20.01
N THR A 293 -11.07 -9.26 -19.24
CA THR A 293 -11.95 -8.21 -18.71
C THR A 293 -11.19 -7.33 -17.72
N VAL A 294 -10.49 -7.94 -16.76
CA VAL A 294 -9.73 -7.21 -15.73
C VAL A 294 -8.58 -6.39 -16.34
N ILE A 295 -7.87 -6.94 -17.31
CA ILE A 295 -6.78 -6.24 -18.00
C ILE A 295 -7.32 -5.04 -18.78
N ALA A 296 -8.44 -5.21 -19.50
CA ALA A 296 -9.07 -4.14 -20.25
C ALA A 296 -9.51 -2.98 -19.34
N GLU A 297 -10.08 -3.27 -18.18
CA GLU A 297 -10.48 -2.25 -17.20
C GLU A 297 -9.29 -1.41 -16.70
N ILE A 298 -8.17 -2.06 -16.36
CA ILE A 298 -6.96 -1.36 -15.90
C ILE A 298 -6.33 -0.52 -16.99
N MET A 299 -6.29 -1.03 -18.23
CA MET A 299 -5.80 -0.28 -19.37
C MET A 299 -6.68 0.92 -19.68
N GLN A 300 -8.00 0.77 -19.61
CA GLN A 300 -8.93 1.88 -19.77
C GLN A 300 -8.72 2.94 -18.69
N PHE A 301 -8.55 2.52 -17.43
CA PHE A 301 -8.23 3.43 -16.33
C PHE A 301 -6.92 4.19 -16.56
N TYR A 302 -5.85 3.49 -16.92
CA TYR A 302 -4.56 4.11 -17.23
C TYR A 302 -4.69 5.18 -18.33
N LEU A 303 -5.34 4.83 -19.45
CA LEU A 303 -5.50 5.74 -20.59
C LEU A 303 -6.28 7.00 -20.19
N VAL A 304 -7.43 6.84 -19.53
CA VAL A 304 -8.27 7.97 -19.09
C VAL A 304 -7.56 8.82 -18.04
N ALA A 305 -6.82 8.21 -17.10
CA ALA A 305 -6.05 8.94 -16.11
C ALA A 305 -4.92 9.76 -16.76
N CYS A 306 -4.18 9.19 -17.71
CA CYS A 306 -3.14 9.92 -18.45
C CYS A 306 -3.71 11.11 -19.25
N GLU A 307 -4.89 10.94 -19.84
CA GLU A 307 -5.55 11.98 -20.63
C GLU A 307 -6.13 13.10 -19.75
N ASN A 308 -6.83 12.73 -18.67
CA ASN A 308 -7.72 13.66 -17.97
C ASN A 308 -7.21 14.16 -16.62
N GLN A 309 -6.23 13.50 -15.99
CA GLN A 309 -5.79 13.89 -14.64
C GLN A 309 -5.15 15.28 -14.58
N ILE A 310 -4.30 15.63 -15.56
CA ILE A 310 -3.70 16.98 -15.63
C ILE A 310 -4.74 18.04 -15.96
N PRO A 311 -5.60 17.87 -16.99
CA PRO A 311 -6.73 18.77 -17.21
C PRO A 311 -7.61 18.97 -15.98
N TYR A 312 -7.91 17.89 -15.23
CA TYR A 312 -8.73 17.94 -14.03
C TYR A 312 -8.08 18.75 -12.92
N ARG A 313 -6.81 18.45 -12.59
CA ARG A 313 -6.00 19.26 -11.65
C ARG A 313 -5.95 20.72 -12.07
N GLY A 314 -5.73 20.96 -13.36
CA GLY A 314 -5.63 22.30 -13.93
C GLY A 314 -6.93 23.08 -13.83
N GLU A 315 -8.09 22.45 -14.05
CA GLU A 315 -9.40 23.09 -13.95
C GLU A 315 -9.77 23.40 -12.49
N LEU A 316 -9.46 22.50 -11.53
CA LEU A 316 -9.61 22.77 -10.09
C LEU A 316 -8.84 24.04 -9.69
N LEU A 317 -7.55 24.09 -10.02
CA LEU A 317 -6.68 25.21 -9.66
C LEU A 317 -7.04 26.50 -10.42
N ARG A 318 -7.46 26.40 -11.69
CA ARG A 318 -7.92 27.55 -12.49
C ARG A 318 -9.14 28.21 -11.85
N ARG A 319 -10.15 27.42 -11.45
CA ARG A 319 -11.34 27.94 -10.78
C ARG A 319 -11.00 28.53 -9.41
N ALA A 320 -10.17 27.84 -8.64
CA ALA A 320 -9.70 28.33 -7.34
C ALA A 320 -8.96 29.67 -7.49
N LEU A 321 -8.09 29.79 -8.48
CA LEU A 321 -7.33 31.03 -8.74
C LEU A 321 -8.24 32.16 -9.18
N HIS A 322 -9.25 31.88 -10.02
CA HIS A 322 -10.20 32.88 -10.49
C HIS A 322 -10.97 33.51 -9.32
N LEU A 323 -11.60 32.67 -8.49
CA LEU A 323 -12.34 33.12 -7.30
C LEU A 323 -11.43 33.88 -6.33
N THR A 324 -10.23 33.34 -6.06
CA THR A 324 -9.25 33.98 -5.16
C THR A 324 -8.84 35.36 -5.69
N SER A 325 -8.57 35.48 -7.00
CA SER A 325 -8.13 36.74 -7.62
C SER A 325 -9.25 37.78 -7.70
N GLU A 326 -10.49 37.33 -7.93
CA GLU A 326 -11.67 38.19 -7.90
C GLU A 326 -11.84 38.83 -6.52
N VAL A 327 -11.80 38.02 -5.45
CA VAL A 327 -11.86 38.50 -4.07
C VAL A 327 -10.73 39.49 -3.78
N MET A 328 -9.49 39.14 -4.09
CA MET A 328 -8.34 40.03 -3.84
C MET A 328 -8.50 41.37 -4.57
N THR A 329 -9.02 41.35 -5.80
CA THR A 329 -9.22 42.57 -6.60
C THR A 329 -10.33 43.42 -5.99
N LYS A 330 -11.47 42.81 -5.65
CA LYS A 330 -12.58 43.49 -4.97
C LYS A 330 -12.13 44.16 -3.68
N LEU A 331 -11.45 43.43 -2.80
CA LEU A 331 -10.98 43.97 -1.52
C LEU A 331 -10.00 45.13 -1.70
N ARG A 332 -9.09 45.06 -2.69
CA ARG A 332 -8.18 46.17 -3.01
C ARG A 332 -8.92 47.41 -3.50
N VAL A 333 -9.91 47.23 -4.37
CA VAL A 333 -10.74 48.33 -4.87
C VAL A 333 -11.52 48.96 -3.73
N ASP A 334 -12.18 48.16 -2.90
CA ASP A 334 -12.96 48.63 -1.75
C ASP A 334 -12.08 49.37 -0.73
N ALA A 335 -10.88 48.85 -0.46
CA ALA A 335 -9.88 49.47 0.41
C ALA A 335 -9.40 50.82 -0.16
N ALA A 336 -9.12 50.89 -1.46
CA ALA A 336 -8.72 52.13 -2.13
C ALA A 336 -9.85 53.18 -2.15
N ILE A 337 -11.10 52.77 -2.34
CA ILE A 337 -12.28 53.67 -2.30
C ILE A 337 -12.47 54.22 -0.88
N LYS A 338 -12.23 53.40 0.15
CA LYS A 338 -12.43 53.76 1.55
C LYS A 338 -11.20 54.39 2.22
N ASP A 339 -10.08 54.48 1.51
CA ASP A 339 -8.77 54.93 2.03
C ASP A 339 -8.32 54.15 3.28
N VAL A 340 -8.45 52.82 3.24
CA VAL A 340 -8.08 51.89 4.33
C VAL A 340 -6.95 50.96 3.88
N SER A 341 -5.99 50.67 4.76
CA SER A 341 -4.93 49.69 4.49
C SER A 341 -5.41 48.25 4.73
N LEU A 342 -5.01 47.33 3.84
CA LEU A 342 -5.23 45.88 3.97
C LEU A 342 -4.05 45.15 4.63
N ASP A 343 -2.98 45.87 4.98
CA ASP A 343 -1.87 45.28 5.72
C ASP A 343 -2.32 45.03 7.16
N ILE A 344 -2.48 43.75 7.52
CA ILE A 344 -2.55 43.35 8.91
C ILE A 344 -1.16 43.67 9.47
N GLN A 345 -1.08 44.66 10.35
CA GLN A 345 0.01 44.71 11.30
C GLN A 345 -0.15 43.48 12.18
N MET A 346 0.41 42.35 11.74
CA MET A 346 0.67 41.29 12.67
C MET A 346 1.59 41.91 13.71
N ALA A 347 1.16 41.94 14.96
CA ALA A 347 2.09 42.09 16.05
C ALA A 347 3.18 41.05 15.78
N THR A 348 4.35 41.51 15.34
CA THR A 348 5.57 40.74 15.44
C THR A 348 5.54 40.16 16.85
N PRO A 349 5.57 38.84 17.05
CA PRO A 349 5.85 38.34 18.39
C PRO A 349 7.12 39.07 18.80
N GLU A 350 7.06 39.80 19.92
CA GLU A 350 8.23 40.49 20.47
C GLU A 350 9.38 39.50 20.35
N SER A 351 10.32 39.82 19.48
CA SER A 351 11.51 39.03 19.29
C SER A 351 12.26 39.13 20.61
N GLN A 352 11.98 38.22 21.54
CA GLN A 352 12.98 37.84 22.51
C GLN A 352 14.19 37.41 21.67
N PRO A 353 15.38 37.96 21.93
CA PRO A 353 16.57 37.54 21.22
C PRO A 353 16.73 36.04 21.44
N SER A 354 16.56 35.26 20.39
CA SER A 354 16.85 33.83 20.46
C SER A 354 18.36 33.69 20.56
N ASP A 355 18.87 33.25 21.70
CA ASP A 355 20.22 32.73 21.89
C ASP A 355 20.42 31.38 21.16
N PHE A 356 19.94 31.27 19.92
CA PHE A 356 20.19 30.13 19.05
C PHE A 356 21.01 30.58 17.84
N PRO A 357 22.20 30.00 17.61
CA PRO A 357 22.99 30.32 16.44
C PRO A 357 22.22 29.94 15.17
N SER A 358 22.26 30.81 14.17
CA SER A 358 21.59 30.55 12.89
C SER A 358 22.13 29.26 12.25
N LEU A 359 21.27 28.50 11.58
CA LEU A 359 21.65 27.30 10.81
C LEU A 359 22.71 27.59 9.72
N TYR A 360 22.90 28.87 9.34
CA TYR A 360 23.99 29.30 8.46
C TYR A 360 25.37 29.32 9.15
N ALA A 361 25.43 29.36 10.48
CA ALA A 361 26.68 29.23 11.24
C ALA A 361 27.20 27.78 11.28
N LEU A 362 26.34 26.77 11.10
CA LEU A 362 26.73 25.35 11.07
C LEU A 362 27.27 24.90 9.70
N TYR A 363 26.84 25.52 8.60
CA TYR A 363 27.33 25.20 7.26
C TYR A 363 28.67 25.85 6.91
N GLY A 364 29.10 26.89 7.63
CA GLY A 364 30.39 27.56 7.44
C GLY A 364 31.61 26.85 8.05
N LEU A 365 31.40 25.77 8.82
CA LEU A 365 32.46 25.04 9.55
C LEU A 365 32.92 23.74 8.88
N CYS A 366 32.27 23.29 7.80
CA CYS A 366 32.65 22.06 7.08
C CYS A 366 33.53 22.29 5.84
N LEU A 367 33.90 23.53 5.53
CA LEU A 367 34.72 23.87 4.36
C LEU A 367 35.76 24.96 4.71
N ASN A 368 36.73 24.63 5.57
CA ASN A 368 38.04 25.29 5.60
C ASN A 368 39.04 24.48 6.47
N PRO A 369 39.82 23.55 5.90
CA PRO A 369 40.98 23.01 6.57
C PRO A 369 42.19 23.88 6.22
N THR A 370 42.54 24.84 7.09
CA THR A 370 43.91 25.24 7.47
C THR A 370 43.93 26.65 8.07
N ALA A 371 44.30 26.77 9.34
CA ALA A 371 45.44 27.59 9.79
C ALA A 371 45.53 27.59 11.34
N LYS A 372 46.49 26.82 11.85
CA LYS A 372 47.35 27.06 13.03
C LYS A 372 46.77 27.92 14.18
N SER A 373 46.62 27.29 15.34
CA SER A 373 46.98 27.91 16.62
C SER A 373 47.68 26.88 17.50
N ALA A 374 48.93 27.20 17.86
CA ALA A 374 49.67 26.55 18.93
C ALA A 374 49.13 27.02 20.28
N PRO A 375 49.26 26.23 21.37
CA PRO A 375 49.08 26.73 22.71
C PRO A 375 50.43 27.19 23.30
N GLU A 376 50.49 28.45 23.73
CA GLU A 376 51.48 28.92 24.71
C GLU A 376 50.89 28.72 26.11
N GLU A 377 51.50 27.83 26.91
CA GLU A 377 51.38 27.85 28.36
C GLU A 377 52.73 28.28 28.98
N SER A 378 52.65 29.41 29.68
CA SER A 378 53.38 29.88 30.87
C SER A 378 54.73 29.26 31.27
N LEU A 379 55.71 30.10 31.62
CA LEU A 379 56.36 30.08 32.95
C LEU A 379 57.38 31.21 33.15
N LYS A 380 57.26 31.94 34.26
CA LYS A 380 58.33 32.76 34.85
C LYS A 380 59.21 31.89 35.76
N GLN A 381 60.51 32.11 35.66
CA GLN A 381 61.64 31.79 36.56
C GLN A 381 61.32 31.24 37.97
N SER A 382 61.95 30.11 38.34
CA SER A 382 63.09 30.06 39.28
C SER A 382 63.64 28.63 39.49
N ASP A 383 64.97 28.56 39.45
CA ASP A 383 65.89 27.70 40.20
C ASP A 383 66.07 26.16 39.97
N LEU A 384 67.37 25.86 39.75
CA LEU A 384 68.18 24.70 40.17
C LEU A 384 68.33 23.46 39.24
N ALA A 385 69.44 23.53 38.50
CA ALA A 385 70.53 22.55 38.38
C ALA A 385 70.34 21.22 37.57
N PRO A 386 71.44 20.68 36.98
CA PRO A 386 71.40 19.76 35.84
C PRO A 386 71.78 18.30 36.21
N TYR A 387 72.02 17.46 35.19
CA TYR A 387 72.43 16.03 35.16
C TYR A 387 71.25 15.06 34.90
N SER A 388 71.32 13.99 34.10
CA SER A 388 72.25 13.49 33.09
C SER A 388 71.70 12.18 32.52
N LEU A 389 71.99 11.90 31.24
CA LEU A 389 72.31 10.59 30.65
C LEU A 389 71.27 9.44 30.53
N SER A 390 71.29 8.90 29.30
CA SER A 390 71.15 7.48 28.87
C SER A 390 69.79 6.80 29.03
N GLN A 391 69.10 6.50 27.92
CA GLN A 391 69.16 5.21 27.18
C GLN A 391 68.70 4.01 28.03
N GLN A 392 67.51 3.48 27.71
CA GLN A 392 67.35 2.25 26.90
C GLN A 392 65.92 2.14 26.40
#